data_AF-V7IUW8-F1
#
_entry.id   AF-V7IUW8-F1
#
_cell.length_a   1.000
_cell.length_b   1.000
_cell.length_c   1.000
_cell.angle_alpha   90.00
_cell.angle_beta   90.00
_cell.angle_gamma   90.00
#
_symmetry.space_group_name_H-M   'P 1'
#
loop_
_entity.id
_entity.type
_entity.pdbx_description
1 polymer ?
#
loop_
_entity_poly.entity_id
_entity_poly.type
_entity_poly.pdbx_seq_one_letter_code
_entity_poly.pdbx_strand_id
1 'polypeptide(L)' 'MDGKLFTEDSVNWNKLTSNLPQTAPVSENANAVVIQYQGKPYVRLNGGDWVPYPQ' A
#
# COMPACT_ATOMS: atom_id res chain seq x y z
N MET A 1 -11.34 19.44 5.79
CA MET A 1 -12.47 18.50 5.96
C MET A 1 -13.60 19.25 6.64
N ASP A 2 -14.86 19.00 6.26
CA ASP A 2 -16.03 19.79 6.68
C ASP A 2 -16.85 19.16 7.81
N GLY A 3 -16.44 17.98 8.33
CA GLY A 3 -16.92 17.41 9.60
C GLY A 3 -18.36 16.92 9.63
N LYS A 4 -19.11 17.03 8.53
CA LYS A 4 -20.56 16.71 8.47
C LYS A 4 -20.88 15.25 8.82
N LEU A 5 -19.92 14.34 8.64
CA LEU A 5 -20.03 12.93 9.01
C LEU A 5 -20.43 12.73 10.49
N PHE A 6 -20.01 13.63 11.39
CA PHE A 6 -20.24 13.48 12.83
C PHE A 6 -21.65 13.88 13.28
N THR A 7 -22.44 14.50 12.40
CA THR A 7 -23.79 15.00 12.71
C THR A 7 -24.86 14.44 11.78
N GLU A 8 -24.54 13.44 10.94
CA GLU A 8 -25.53 12.77 10.09
C GLU A 8 -26.31 11.72 10.89
N ASP A 9 -27.64 11.71 10.75
CA ASP A 9 -28.53 10.70 11.35
C ASP A 9 -28.29 9.28 10.80
N SER A 10 -27.79 9.17 9.57
CA SER A 10 -27.40 7.91 8.95
C SER A 10 -26.28 8.10 7.95
N VAL A 11 -25.18 7.38 8.15
CA VAL A 11 -23.97 7.47 7.33
C VAL A 11 -23.93 6.30 6.32
N ASN A 12 -23.72 6.63 5.05
CA ASN A 12 -23.44 5.63 4.02
C ASN A 12 -21.95 5.22 4.04
N TRP A 13 -21.63 4.22 4.86
CA TRP A 13 -20.26 3.72 5.03
C TRP A 13 -19.62 3.16 3.76
N ASN A 14 -20.41 2.52 2.90
CA ASN A 14 -19.89 1.96 1.64
C ASN A 14 -19.39 3.07 0.72
N LYS A 15 -20.11 4.19 0.62
CA LYS A 15 -19.67 5.34 -0.17
C LYS A 15 -18.40 5.96 0.41
N LEU A 16 -18.29 6.02 1.74
CA LEU A 16 -17.14 6.60 2.44
C LEU A 16 -15.85 5.80 2.22
N THR A 17 -15.94 4.47 2.20
CA THR A 17 -14.77 3.59 2.07
C THR A 17 -14.52 3.11 0.63
N SER A 18 -15.47 3.35 -0.29
CA SER A 18 -15.30 3.04 -1.70
C SER A 18 -14.24 3.93 -2.37
N ASN A 19 -13.52 3.35 -3.34
CA ASN A 19 -12.60 4.06 -4.23
C ASN A 19 -11.45 4.80 -3.52
N LEU A 20 -11.08 4.37 -2.32
CA LEU A 20 -9.87 4.87 -1.65
C LEU A 20 -8.63 4.54 -2.50
N PRO A 21 -7.67 5.47 -2.59
CA PRO A 21 -6.44 5.24 -3.33
C PRO A 21 -5.73 4.00 -2.80
N GLN A 22 -5.35 3.12 -3.72
CA GLN A 22 -4.57 1.93 -3.41
C GLN A 22 -3.09 2.22 -3.68
N THR A 23 -2.21 1.79 -2.79
CA THR A 23 -0.75 1.89 -2.96
C THR A 23 -0.17 0.49 -3.04
N ALA A 24 0.76 0.29 -3.98
CA ALA A 24 1.48 -0.98 -4.08
C ALA A 24 2.28 -1.24 -2.78
N PRO A 25 2.38 -2.50 -2.30
CA PRO A 25 3.13 -2.83 -1.10
C PRO A 25 4.65 -2.77 -1.39
N VAL A 26 5.19 -1.54 -1.34
CA VAL A 26 6.62 -1.25 -1.49
C VAL A 26 7.19 -0.92 -0.13
N SER A 27 8.26 -1.61 0.26
CA SER A 27 8.96 -1.38 1.53
C SER A 27 10.43 -1.10 1.25
N GLU A 28 10.96 0.00 1.78
CA GLU A 28 12.35 0.43 1.58
C GLU A 28 13.02 0.70 2.93
N ASN A 29 14.26 0.23 3.08
CA ASN A 29 15.19 0.68 4.11
C ASN A 29 16.47 1.17 3.43
N ALA A 30 17.42 1.72 4.20
CA ALA A 30 18.62 2.38 3.65
C ALA A 30 19.43 1.55 2.63
N ASN A 31 19.33 0.21 2.69
CA ASN A 31 20.14 -0.71 1.88
C ASN A 31 19.29 -1.72 1.09
N ALA A 32 17.96 -1.72 1.18
CA ALA A 32 17.10 -2.73 0.60
C ALA A 32 15.73 -2.19 0.17
N VAL A 33 15.26 -2.60 -1.01
CA VAL A 33 13.89 -2.37 -1.49
C VAL A 33 13.21 -3.72 -1.69
N VAL A 34 12.01 -3.89 -1.17
CA VAL A 34 11.17 -5.08 -1.36
C VAL A 34 9.90 -4.70 -2.10
N ILE A 35 9.54 -5.46 -3.13
CA ILE A 35 8.32 -5.28 -3.92
C ILE A 35 7.58 -6.61 -4.11
N GLN A 36 6.28 -6.52 -4.34
CA GLN A 36 5.49 -7.61 -4.93
C GLN A 36 5.37 -7.36 -6.43
N TYR A 37 5.87 -8.28 -7.24
CA TYR A 37 5.75 -8.24 -8.71
C TYR A 37 5.18 -9.55 -9.23
N GLN A 38 4.06 -9.49 -9.94
CA GLN A 38 3.31 -10.67 -10.43
C GLN A 38 3.01 -11.72 -9.33
N GLY A 39 2.71 -11.25 -8.12
CA GLY A 39 2.38 -12.10 -6.97
C GLY A 39 3.59 -12.79 -6.31
N LYS A 40 4.82 -12.42 -6.67
CA LYS A 40 6.05 -12.92 -6.06
C LYS A 40 6.84 -11.78 -5.42
N PRO A 41 7.41 -11.99 -4.22
CA PRO A 41 8.25 -10.98 -3.58
C PRO A 41 9.65 -10.95 -4.20
N TYR A 42 10.16 -9.75 -4.47
CA TYR A 42 11.52 -9.50 -4.93
C TYR A 42 12.22 -8.50 -4.01
N VAL A 43 13.54 -8.61 -3.89
CA VAL A 43 14.38 -7.70 -3.14
C VAL A 43 15.52 -7.18 -4.00
N ARG A 44 15.85 -5.90 -3.83
CA ARG A 44 17.03 -5.25 -4.38
C ARG A 44 17.88 -4.73 -3.23
N LEU A 45 19.14 -5.15 -3.16
CA LEU A 45 20.09 -4.70 -2.13
C LEU A 45 21.07 -3.68 -2.72
N ASN A 46 21.29 -2.57 -2.02
CA ASN A 46 22.24 -1.49 -2.36
C ASN A 46 22.17 -1.01 -3.83
N GLY A 47 20.98 -1.03 -4.43
CA GLY A 47 20.79 -0.63 -5.83
C GLY A 47 21.28 -1.61 -6.90
N GLY A 48 21.66 -2.84 -6.52
CA GLY A 48 22.06 -3.90 -7.44
C GLY A 48 20.88 -4.55 -8.19
N ASP A 49 21.04 -5.81 -8.58
CA ASP A 49 19.99 -6.56 -9.28
C ASP A 49 18.81 -6.96 -8.37
N TRP A 50 17.65 -7.15 -8.99
CA TRP A 50 16.48 -7.73 -8.32
C TRP A 50 16.64 -9.25 -8.22
N VAL A 51 16.50 -9.79 -7.01
CA VAL A 51 16.49 -11.23 -6.75
C VAL A 51 15.19 -11.65 -6.06
N PRO A 52 14.68 -12.87 -6.27
CA PRO A 52 13.53 -13.38 -5.53
C PRO A 52 13.80 -13.35 -4.02
N TYR A 53 12.81 -12.92 -3.24
CA TYR A 53 12.95 -12.95 -1.78
C TYR A 53 12.83 -14.39 -1.28
N PRO A 54 13.84 -14.94 -0.57
CA PRO A 54 13.75 -16.27 0.02
C PRO A 54 12.60 -16.30 1.04
N GLN A 55 11.77 -17.36 0.97
CA GLN A 55 10.66 -17.60 1.90
C GLN A 55 11.14 -18.32 3.15
#